data_AF-A0A0F0CGN1-F1
#
_entry.id   AF-A0A0F0CGN1-F1
#
_cell.length_a   1.000
_cell.length_b   1.000
_cell.length_c   1.000
_cell.angle_alpha   90.00
_cell.angle_beta   90.00
_cell.angle_gamma   90.00
#
_symmetry.space_group_name_H-M   'P 1'
#
loop_
_entity.id
_entity.type
_entity.pdbx_description
1 polymer ?
#
loop_
_entity_poly.entity_id
_entity_poly.type
_entity_poly.pdbx_seq_one_letter_code
_entity_poly.pdbx_strand_id
1 'polypeptide(L)'
;MPKGFVETDHVNKDVFMQVLKLKKTSIRRLDEELSIECSDKTIRRSLNNGKMRRQYIEQIAKYLDVDSRLLTGELVEGAFHTTNSVVRELYLNPLTHIEDFPYFREEQERLQREKIDETLKRILSLFEISYKQFEEKDFEEQYSFQHDLFDAILSVIYKHFKQDGYGDAEMYNCQRIISELEDYHDLVESRKYADNILRKHFIKSVPEGYTKTDIEKMTPDELIEMDAYFQIKRNDAR
;
A
#
# COMPACT_ATOMS: atom_id res chain seq x y z
N MET A 1 39.16 -17.69 -1.81
CA MET A 1 38.20 -16.61 -2.11
C MET A 1 37.39 -16.31 -0.86
N PRO A 2 37.25 -15.06 -0.41
CA PRO A 2 36.32 -14.74 0.66
C PRO A 2 34.92 -15.10 0.16
N LYS A 3 34.19 -15.96 0.88
CA LYS A 3 32.77 -16.20 0.60
C LYS A 3 32.07 -14.87 0.83
N GLY A 4 31.50 -14.29 -0.22
CA GLY A 4 30.68 -13.09 -0.10
C GLY A 4 29.66 -13.27 1.02
N PHE A 5 29.37 -12.19 1.74
CA PHE A 5 28.32 -12.22 2.75
C PHE A 5 27.02 -12.63 2.07
N VAL A 6 26.47 -13.78 2.45
CA VAL A 6 25.19 -14.23 1.92
C VAL A 6 24.14 -13.83 2.93
N GLU A 7 23.25 -12.94 2.52
CA GLU A 7 22.15 -12.48 3.34
C GLU A 7 21.22 -13.64 3.72
N THR A 8 20.92 -13.74 5.00
CA THR A 8 20.04 -14.78 5.55
C THR A 8 19.07 -14.16 6.53
N ASP A 9 17.81 -14.53 6.40
CA ASP A 9 16.74 -14.09 7.29
C ASP A 9 16.46 -15.16 8.35
N HIS A 10 15.80 -14.72 9.42
CA HIS A 10 15.26 -15.62 10.41
C HIS A 10 14.15 -16.48 9.79
N VAL A 11 14.08 -17.75 10.18
CA VAL A 11 12.96 -18.64 9.81
C VAL A 11 12.48 -19.38 11.04
N ASN A 12 11.17 -19.33 11.30
CA ASN A 12 10.54 -20.10 12.36
C ASN A 12 10.14 -21.47 11.83
N LYS A 13 10.81 -22.52 12.30
CA LYS A 13 10.58 -23.89 11.84
C LYS A 13 9.13 -24.37 12.04
N ASP A 14 8.52 -24.05 13.17
CA ASP A 14 7.18 -24.55 13.50
C ASP A 14 6.14 -23.88 12.60
N VAL A 15 6.25 -22.56 12.41
CA VAL A 15 5.38 -21.81 11.50
C VAL A 15 5.57 -22.28 10.06
N PHE A 16 6.82 -22.42 9.60
CA PHE A 16 7.11 -22.90 8.25
C PHE A 16 6.47 -24.26 7.97
N MET A 17 6.62 -25.21 8.89
CA MET A 17 6.01 -26.54 8.76
C MET A 17 4.47 -26.48 8.80
N GLN A 18 3.89 -25.56 9.58
CA GLN A 18 2.45 -25.32 9.59
C GLN A 18 1.96 -24.77 8.25
N VAL A 19 2.67 -23.80 7.65
CA VAL A 19 2.37 -23.27 6.31
C VAL A 19 2.37 -24.39 5.26
N LEU A 20 3.39 -25.26 5.26
CA LEU A 20 3.42 -26.41 4.34
C LEU A 20 2.21 -27.33 4.51
N LYS A 21 1.80 -27.58 5.76
CA LYS A 21 0.62 -28.40 6.06
C LYS A 21 -0.66 -27.77 5.52
N LEU A 22 -0.83 -26.46 5.71
CA LEU A 22 -1.99 -25.70 5.23
C LEU A 22 -2.07 -25.72 3.70
N LYS A 23 -0.93 -25.49 3.02
CA LYS A 23 -0.80 -25.59 1.56
C LYS A 23 -0.69 -27.03 1.04
N LYS A 24 -0.94 -28.03 1.89
CA LYS A 24 -0.97 -29.47 1.56
C LYS A 24 0.26 -29.96 0.78
N THR A 25 1.43 -29.44 1.14
CA THR A 25 2.72 -29.78 0.53
C THR A 25 3.71 -30.35 1.55
N SER A 26 4.94 -30.61 1.13
CA SER A 26 6.02 -31.10 1.99
C SER A 26 7.37 -30.61 1.49
N ILE A 27 8.40 -30.63 2.35
CA ILE A 27 9.76 -30.25 1.94
C ILE A 27 10.25 -31.07 0.74
N ARG A 28 9.88 -32.36 0.67
CA ARG A 28 10.23 -33.21 -0.47
C ARG A 28 9.63 -32.70 -1.78
N ARG A 29 8.38 -32.21 -1.75
CA ARG A 29 7.76 -31.61 -2.94
C ARG A 29 8.41 -30.29 -3.34
N LEU A 30 8.87 -29.50 -2.37
CA LEU A 30 9.62 -28.28 -2.66
C LEU A 30 10.94 -28.57 -3.38
N ASP A 31 11.63 -29.66 -3.00
CA ASP A 31 12.89 -30.12 -3.62
C ASP A 31 12.68 -30.64 -5.07
N GLU A 32 11.48 -31.13 -5.38
CA GLU A 32 11.12 -31.60 -6.71
C GLU A 32 10.79 -30.42 -7.66
N GLU A 33 10.65 -29.20 -7.14
CA GLU A 33 10.20 -28.05 -7.90
C GLU A 33 11.35 -27.26 -8.54
N LEU A 34 11.31 -27.13 -9.87
CA LEU A 34 12.40 -26.49 -10.64
C LEU A 34 12.61 -25.00 -10.33
N SER A 35 11.58 -24.31 -9.82
CA SER A 35 11.69 -22.90 -9.43
C SER A 35 12.36 -22.68 -8.07
N ILE A 36 12.65 -23.75 -7.33
CA ILE A 36 13.26 -23.72 -6.01
C ILE A 36 14.67 -24.29 -6.10
N GLU A 37 15.69 -23.46 -5.89
CA GLU A 37 17.09 -23.87 -6.04
C GLU A 37 17.60 -24.70 -4.85
N CYS A 38 16.90 -24.65 -3.72
CA CYS A 38 17.38 -25.25 -2.48
C CYS A 38 16.86 -26.68 -2.28
N SER A 39 17.79 -27.61 -2.07
CA SER A 39 17.43 -29.01 -1.87
C SER A 39 16.68 -29.27 -0.55
N ASP A 40 15.97 -30.41 -0.44
CA ASP A 40 15.32 -30.86 0.82
C ASP A 40 16.30 -30.83 2.00
N LYS A 41 17.53 -31.30 1.77
CA LYS A 41 18.61 -31.28 2.78
C LYS A 41 18.97 -29.86 3.21
N THR A 42 19.01 -28.92 2.27
CA THR A 42 19.28 -27.51 2.55
C THR A 42 18.15 -26.89 3.36
N ILE A 43 16.90 -27.12 2.95
CA ILE A 43 15.71 -26.60 3.65
C ILE A 43 15.70 -27.08 5.10
N ARG A 44 15.81 -28.40 5.34
CA ARG A 44 15.83 -28.97 6.70
C ARG A 44 16.94 -28.39 7.57
N ARG A 45 18.14 -28.23 7.00
CA ARG A 45 19.27 -27.63 7.71
C ARG A 45 18.99 -26.18 8.08
N SER A 46 18.45 -25.38 7.16
CA SER A 46 18.09 -23.99 7.40
C SER A 46 17.02 -23.85 8.48
N LEU A 47 15.97 -24.67 8.44
CA LEU A 47 14.93 -24.69 9.47
C LEU A 47 15.47 -25.06 10.85
N ASN A 48 16.36 -26.06 10.93
CA ASN A 48 16.99 -26.44 12.21
C ASN A 48 17.94 -25.36 12.75
N ASN A 49 18.56 -24.58 11.87
CA ASN A 49 19.46 -23.49 12.25
C ASN A 49 18.71 -22.17 12.54
N GLY A 50 17.40 -22.10 12.26
CA GLY A 50 16.59 -20.88 12.37
C GLY A 50 16.97 -19.77 11.40
N LYS A 51 17.72 -20.09 10.33
CA LYS A 51 18.15 -19.13 9.30
C LYS A 51 18.12 -19.73 7.90
N MET A 52 17.57 -18.97 6.95
CA MET A 52 17.47 -19.36 5.54
C MET A 52 17.89 -18.19 4.65
N ARG A 53 18.46 -18.48 3.47
CA ARG A 53 18.77 -17.41 2.50
C ARG A 53 17.48 -16.78 2.03
N ARG A 54 17.46 -15.45 1.91
CA ARG A 54 16.31 -14.67 1.46
C ARG A 54 15.73 -15.20 0.14
N GLN A 55 16.60 -15.44 -0.84
CA GLN A 55 16.23 -16.02 -2.13
C GLN A 55 15.43 -17.33 -2.02
N TYR A 56 15.79 -18.21 -1.09
CA TYR A 56 15.07 -19.48 -0.91
C TYR A 56 13.71 -19.28 -0.27
N ILE A 57 13.61 -18.35 0.69
CA ILE A 57 12.34 -17.97 1.29
C ILE A 57 11.41 -17.42 0.20
N GLU A 58 11.90 -16.49 -0.63
CA GLU A 58 11.12 -15.88 -1.72
C GLU A 58 10.66 -16.91 -2.77
N GLN A 59 11.55 -17.82 -3.19
CA GLN A 59 11.20 -18.89 -4.13
C GLN A 59 10.12 -19.82 -3.57
N ILE A 60 10.24 -20.21 -2.30
CA ILE A 60 9.26 -21.09 -1.64
C ILE A 60 7.94 -20.33 -1.43
N ALA A 61 7.97 -19.08 -0.97
CA ALA A 61 6.80 -18.24 -0.76
C ALA A 61 6.00 -18.07 -2.05
N LYS A 62 6.69 -17.76 -3.15
CA LYS A 62 6.09 -17.65 -4.48
C LYS A 62 5.46 -18.96 -4.97
N TYR A 63 6.13 -20.09 -4.77
CA TYR A 63 5.59 -21.39 -5.15
C TYR A 63 4.33 -21.77 -4.34
N LEU A 64 4.31 -21.44 -3.06
CA LEU A 64 3.19 -21.71 -2.16
C LEU A 64 2.04 -20.70 -2.28
N ASP A 65 2.27 -19.62 -3.03
CA ASP A 65 1.44 -18.42 -3.06
C ASP A 65 1.08 -17.93 -1.65
N VAL A 66 2.12 -17.57 -0.89
CA VAL A 66 2.00 -16.98 0.44
C VAL A 66 2.98 -15.82 0.60
N ASP A 67 2.63 -14.86 1.46
CA ASP A 67 3.53 -13.82 1.93
C ASP A 67 4.76 -14.44 2.61
N SER A 68 5.98 -14.01 2.22
CA SER A 68 7.21 -14.60 2.76
C SER A 68 7.35 -14.41 4.27
N ARG A 69 6.75 -13.36 4.83
CA ARG A 69 6.76 -13.05 6.27
C ARG A 69 5.98 -14.08 7.10
N LEU A 70 5.11 -14.89 6.48
CA LEU A 70 4.53 -16.07 7.14
C LEU A 70 5.59 -17.16 7.34
N LEU A 71 6.44 -17.41 6.34
CA LEU A 71 7.48 -18.43 6.44
C LEU A 71 8.54 -18.06 7.48
N THR A 72 8.87 -16.76 7.60
CA THR A 72 9.81 -16.27 8.62
C THR A 72 9.19 -16.29 10.02
N GLY A 73 7.86 -16.24 10.12
CA GLY A 73 7.10 -16.14 11.37
C GLY A 73 6.85 -14.70 11.83
N GLU A 74 7.27 -13.70 11.04
CA GLU A 74 7.12 -12.28 11.34
C GLU A 74 5.65 -11.86 11.49
N LEU A 75 4.76 -12.30 10.59
CA LEU A 75 3.33 -11.94 10.69
C LEU A 75 2.61 -12.52 11.91
N VAL A 76 3.20 -13.52 12.56
CA VAL A 76 2.64 -14.16 13.76
C VAL A 76 3.52 -13.96 14.99
N GLU A 77 4.51 -13.07 14.92
CA GLU A 77 5.52 -12.90 15.96
C GLU A 77 4.90 -12.55 17.32
N GLY A 78 3.85 -11.75 17.32
CA GLY A 78 3.11 -11.37 18.53
C GLY A 78 2.56 -12.58 19.31
N ALA A 79 2.27 -13.70 18.64
CA ALA A 79 1.79 -14.93 19.28
C ALA A 79 2.85 -15.58 20.19
N PHE A 80 4.13 -15.35 19.93
CA PHE A 80 5.24 -15.87 20.74
C PHE A 80 5.53 -15.03 21.98
N HIS A 81 5.03 -13.79 22.02
CA HIS A 81 5.32 -12.83 23.08
C HIS A 81 4.17 -12.65 24.08
N THR A 82 3.03 -13.29 23.85
CA THR A 82 1.84 -13.18 24.71
C THR A 82 1.51 -14.50 25.41
N THR A 83 1.06 -14.40 26.66
CA THR A 83 0.52 -15.50 27.46
C THR A 83 -1.01 -15.55 27.45
N ASN A 84 -1.67 -14.49 26.97
CA ASN A 84 -3.13 -14.44 26.85
C ASN A 84 -3.58 -15.22 25.61
N SER A 85 -4.41 -16.26 25.80
CA SER A 85 -4.85 -17.16 24.74
C SER A 85 -5.66 -16.46 23.65
N VAL A 86 -6.55 -15.53 24.02
CA VAL A 86 -7.38 -14.78 23.05
C VAL A 86 -6.49 -13.90 22.19
N VAL A 87 -5.55 -13.17 22.81
CA VAL A 87 -4.60 -12.32 22.08
C VAL A 87 -3.68 -13.17 21.19
N ARG A 88 -3.27 -14.35 21.67
CA ARG A 88 -2.47 -15.30 20.89
C ARG A 88 -3.21 -15.77 19.65
N GLU A 89 -4.49 -16.12 19.76
CA GLU A 89 -5.32 -16.52 18.62
C GLU A 89 -5.45 -15.39 17.59
N LEU A 90 -5.61 -14.14 18.04
CA LEU A 90 -5.63 -12.97 17.16
C LEU A 90 -4.32 -12.84 16.36
N TYR A 91 -3.16 -13.02 16.99
CA TYR A 91 -1.87 -12.99 16.28
C TYR A 91 -1.65 -14.18 15.35
N LEU A 92 -2.33 -15.32 15.57
CA LEU A 92 -2.26 -16.49 14.68
C LEU A 92 -3.27 -16.43 13.53
N ASN A 93 -4.10 -15.38 13.47
CA ASN A 93 -5.08 -15.18 12.40
C ASN A 93 -4.47 -15.32 10.99
N PRO A 94 -3.28 -14.78 10.67
CA PRO A 94 -2.67 -14.95 9.35
C PRO A 94 -2.44 -16.41 8.92
N LEU A 95 -2.27 -17.34 9.86
CA LEU A 95 -2.17 -18.78 9.55
C LEU A 95 -3.54 -19.45 9.39
N THR A 96 -4.58 -18.90 10.00
CA THR A 96 -5.96 -19.40 9.87
C THR A 96 -6.56 -18.96 8.53
N HIS A 97 -6.20 -17.77 8.07
CA HIS A 97 -6.66 -17.14 6.84
C HIS A 97 -5.53 -17.01 5.82
N ILE A 98 -4.73 -18.06 5.64
CA ILE A 98 -3.51 -18.02 4.83
C ILE A 98 -3.73 -17.60 3.37
N GLU A 99 -4.93 -17.83 2.82
CA GLU A 99 -5.30 -17.43 1.46
C GLU A 99 -5.44 -15.90 1.32
N ASP A 100 -5.68 -15.17 2.40
CA ASP A 100 -5.74 -13.70 2.42
C ASP A 100 -4.34 -13.05 2.42
N PHE A 101 -3.29 -13.88 2.44
CA PHE A 101 -1.89 -13.47 2.43
C PHE A 101 -1.14 -14.11 1.25
N PRO A 102 -1.57 -13.89 0.00
CA PRO A 102 -0.87 -14.42 -1.17
C PRO A 102 0.49 -13.75 -1.35
N TYR A 103 1.39 -14.36 -2.13
CA TYR A 103 2.70 -13.77 -2.40
C TYR A 103 2.59 -12.41 -3.10
N PHE A 104 1.56 -12.25 -3.93
CA PHE A 104 1.24 -11.00 -4.62
C PHE A 104 1.15 -9.80 -3.67
N ARG A 105 0.68 -9.98 -2.43
CA ARG A 105 0.57 -8.89 -1.45
C ARG A 105 1.92 -8.25 -1.16
N GLU A 106 2.93 -9.06 -0.89
CA GLU A 106 4.28 -8.58 -0.63
C GLU A 106 4.88 -7.89 -1.86
N GLU A 107 4.66 -8.49 -3.04
CA GLU A 107 5.09 -7.91 -4.31
C GLU A 107 4.43 -6.54 -4.55
N GLN A 108 3.13 -6.44 -4.30
CA GLN A 108 2.36 -5.21 -4.40
C GLN A 108 2.88 -4.15 -3.40
N GLU A 109 3.04 -4.50 -2.12
CA GLU A 109 3.58 -3.59 -1.10
C GLU A 109 4.96 -3.08 -1.49
N ARG A 110 5.82 -3.93 -2.07
CA ARG A 110 7.15 -3.53 -2.55
C ARG A 110 7.05 -2.55 -3.73
N LEU A 111 6.19 -2.83 -4.71
CA LEU A 111 6.01 -1.98 -5.89
C LEU A 111 5.36 -0.64 -5.53
N GLN A 112 4.39 -0.62 -4.61
CA GLN A 112 3.71 0.60 -4.17
C GLN A 112 4.57 1.54 -3.32
N ARG A 113 5.73 1.09 -2.83
CA ARG A 113 6.71 1.99 -2.19
C ARG A 113 7.37 2.94 -3.19
N GLU A 114 7.36 2.60 -4.48
CA GLU A 114 7.81 3.54 -5.51
C GLU A 114 6.82 4.70 -5.61
N LYS A 115 7.35 5.92 -5.67
CA LYS A 115 6.53 7.11 -5.83
C LYS A 115 5.85 7.11 -7.20
N ILE A 116 4.65 7.68 -7.26
CA ILE A 116 3.85 7.70 -8.49
C ILE A 116 4.56 8.41 -9.65
N ASP A 117 5.41 9.40 -9.37
CA ASP A 117 6.19 10.10 -10.39
C ASP A 117 7.16 9.18 -11.14
N GLU A 118 7.75 8.20 -10.47
CA GLU A 118 8.61 7.19 -11.13
C GLU A 118 7.81 6.30 -12.09
N THR A 119 6.55 5.99 -11.75
CA THR A 119 5.64 5.26 -12.65
C THR A 119 5.30 6.11 -13.88
N LEU A 120 4.96 7.38 -13.68
CA LEU A 120 4.67 8.31 -14.78
C LEU A 120 5.90 8.52 -15.68
N LYS A 121 7.10 8.68 -15.11
CA LYS A 121 8.37 8.76 -15.86
C LYS A 121 8.55 7.53 -16.75
N ARG A 122 8.36 6.33 -16.21
CA ARG A 122 8.46 5.07 -16.96
C ARG A 122 7.45 5.03 -18.11
N ILE A 123 6.17 5.33 -17.86
CA ILE A 123 5.13 5.36 -18.90
C ILE A 123 5.48 6.36 -20.01
N LEU A 124 5.79 7.61 -19.66
CA LEU A 124 6.13 8.65 -20.64
C LEU A 124 7.37 8.30 -21.45
N SER A 125 8.38 7.69 -20.82
CA SER A 125 9.61 7.27 -21.50
C SER A 125 9.38 6.22 -22.59
N LEU A 126 8.36 5.36 -22.44
CA LEU A 126 7.99 4.38 -23.48
C LEU A 126 7.57 5.05 -24.78
N PHE A 127 7.09 6.29 -24.71
CA PHE A 127 6.64 7.10 -25.85
C PHE A 127 7.60 8.22 -26.21
N GLU A 128 8.85 8.14 -25.73
CA GLU A 128 9.90 9.16 -25.96
C GLU A 128 9.51 10.57 -25.44
N ILE A 129 8.59 10.64 -24.47
CA ILE A 129 8.17 11.89 -23.84
C ILE A 129 9.01 12.10 -22.57
N SER A 130 9.73 13.22 -22.50
CA SER A 130 10.45 13.61 -21.29
C SER A 130 9.48 13.98 -20.17
N TYR A 131 9.70 13.45 -18.97
CA TYR A 131 8.95 13.82 -17.76
C TYR A 131 9.00 15.32 -17.44
N LYS A 132 10.07 16.02 -17.86
CA LYS A 132 10.17 17.47 -17.70
C LYS A 132 9.01 18.23 -18.35
N GLN A 133 8.49 17.73 -19.49
CA GLN A 133 7.33 18.33 -20.15
C GLN A 133 6.05 18.22 -19.32
N PHE A 134 5.96 17.22 -18.45
CA PHE A 134 4.86 17.09 -17.49
C PHE A 134 5.09 18.02 -16.28
N GLU A 135 6.31 18.09 -15.75
CA GLU A 135 6.65 18.97 -14.62
C GLU A 135 6.45 20.46 -14.93
N GLU A 136 6.64 20.87 -16.19
CA GLU A 136 6.44 22.25 -16.65
C GLU A 136 4.96 22.66 -16.74
N LYS A 137 4.02 21.72 -16.66
CA LYS A 137 2.58 21.98 -16.68
C LYS A 137 2.07 22.56 -15.37
N ASP A 138 0.99 23.31 -15.44
CA ASP A 138 0.30 23.74 -14.21
C ASP A 138 -0.45 22.57 -13.53
N PHE A 139 -0.94 22.82 -12.32
CA PHE A 139 -1.60 21.79 -11.52
C PHE A 139 -2.83 21.18 -12.22
N GLU A 140 -3.66 21.98 -12.89
CA GLU A 140 -4.88 21.48 -13.54
C GLU A 140 -4.54 20.61 -14.75
N GLU A 141 -3.55 21.02 -15.52
CA GLU A 141 -3.03 20.22 -16.62
C GLU A 141 -2.38 18.92 -16.15
N GLN A 142 -1.63 18.95 -15.04
CA GLN A 142 -1.03 17.73 -14.45
C GLN A 142 -2.09 16.78 -13.90
N TYR A 143 -3.11 17.31 -13.23
CA TYR A 143 -4.25 16.55 -12.74
C TYR A 143 -5.01 15.89 -13.90
N SER A 144 -5.42 16.68 -14.89
CA SER A 144 -6.19 16.21 -16.04
C SER A 144 -5.44 15.10 -16.79
N PHE A 145 -4.14 15.28 -17.02
CA PHE A 145 -3.31 14.26 -17.64
C PHE A 145 -3.29 12.94 -16.85
N GLN A 146 -3.06 13.01 -15.53
CA GLN A 146 -3.01 11.81 -14.69
C GLN A 146 -4.37 11.11 -14.62
N HIS A 147 -5.45 11.87 -14.49
CA HIS A 147 -6.81 11.36 -14.44
C HIS A 147 -7.17 10.62 -15.74
N ASP A 148 -7.01 11.29 -16.89
CA ASP A 148 -7.24 10.70 -18.21
C ASP A 148 -6.41 9.42 -18.43
N LEU A 149 -5.13 9.44 -18.02
CA LEU A 149 -4.24 8.30 -18.15
C LEU A 149 -4.71 7.11 -17.31
N PHE A 150 -5.05 7.33 -16.04
CA PHE A 150 -5.48 6.25 -15.15
C PHE A 150 -6.85 5.71 -15.53
N ASP A 151 -7.79 6.55 -15.94
CA ASP A 151 -9.09 6.12 -16.45
C ASP A 151 -8.96 5.26 -17.71
N ALA A 152 -8.09 5.67 -18.65
CA ALA A 152 -7.80 4.89 -19.84
C ALA A 152 -7.15 3.53 -19.52
N ILE A 153 -6.19 3.49 -18.59
CA ILE A 153 -5.55 2.25 -18.12
C ILE A 153 -6.61 1.34 -17.47
N LEU A 154 -7.44 1.90 -16.58
CA LEU A 154 -8.47 1.16 -15.86
C LEU A 154 -9.49 0.54 -16.82
N SER A 155 -9.91 1.30 -17.83
CA SER A 155 -10.78 0.81 -18.91
C SER A 155 -10.20 -0.40 -19.65
N VAL A 156 -8.89 -0.38 -19.93
CA VAL A 156 -8.20 -1.53 -20.54
C VAL A 156 -8.12 -2.71 -19.56
N ILE A 157 -7.84 -2.46 -18.28
CA ILE A 157 -7.81 -3.51 -17.25
C ILE A 157 -9.16 -4.22 -17.17
N TYR A 158 -10.28 -3.51 -17.03
CA TYR A 158 -11.61 -4.12 -16.94
C TYR A 158 -12.03 -4.91 -18.19
N LYS A 159 -11.47 -4.55 -19.35
CA LYS A 159 -11.70 -5.29 -20.58
C LYS A 159 -11.03 -6.68 -20.57
N HIS A 160 -9.85 -6.78 -19.96
CA HIS A 160 -8.99 -7.96 -20.08
C HIS A 160 -8.95 -8.84 -18.81
N PHE A 161 -9.26 -8.29 -17.64
CA PHE A 161 -9.24 -8.99 -16.37
C PHE A 161 -10.65 -9.09 -15.77
N LYS A 162 -10.90 -10.16 -15.00
CA LYS A 162 -12.21 -10.47 -14.39
C LYS A 162 -12.21 -10.45 -12.86
N GLN A 163 -11.03 -10.36 -12.28
CA GLN A 163 -10.80 -10.32 -10.85
C GLN A 163 -9.46 -9.61 -10.58
N ASP A 164 -9.27 -9.13 -9.37
CA ASP A 164 -8.02 -8.52 -8.94
C ASP A 164 -6.97 -9.55 -8.50
N GLY A 165 -5.82 -9.07 -8.01
CA GLY A 165 -4.73 -9.93 -7.53
C GLY A 165 -5.03 -10.75 -6.27
N TYR A 166 -6.20 -10.53 -5.65
CA TYR A 166 -6.70 -11.27 -4.49
C TYR A 166 -7.88 -12.19 -4.85
N GLY A 167 -8.31 -12.21 -6.11
CA GLY A 167 -9.44 -13.00 -6.59
C GLY A 167 -10.79 -12.33 -6.42
N ASP A 168 -10.84 -11.04 -6.09
CA ASP A 168 -12.10 -10.29 -6.00
C ASP A 168 -12.58 -9.87 -7.39
N ALA A 169 -13.76 -10.33 -7.79
CA ALA A 169 -14.39 -10.01 -9.07
C ALA A 169 -14.92 -8.58 -9.16
N GLU A 170 -15.17 -7.94 -8.01
CA GLU A 170 -15.64 -6.55 -7.97
C GLU A 170 -14.50 -5.56 -8.22
N MET A 171 -13.25 -5.96 -7.94
CA MET A 171 -12.05 -5.18 -8.24
C MET A 171 -12.10 -3.74 -7.68
N TYR A 172 -12.73 -3.52 -6.52
CA TYR A 172 -12.94 -2.19 -5.92
C TYR A 172 -11.63 -1.41 -5.73
N ASN A 173 -10.54 -2.12 -5.41
CA ASN A 173 -9.23 -1.52 -5.21
C ASN A 173 -8.63 -0.91 -6.49
N CYS A 174 -9.13 -1.25 -7.68
CA CYS A 174 -8.62 -0.70 -8.94
C CYS A 174 -8.96 0.79 -9.12
N GLN A 175 -10.03 1.29 -8.48
CA GLN A 175 -10.41 2.70 -8.55
C GLN A 175 -9.66 3.57 -7.53
N ARG A 176 -9.01 2.96 -6.53
CA ARG A 176 -8.37 3.67 -5.42
C ARG A 176 -7.44 4.79 -5.89
N ILE A 177 -6.63 4.56 -6.92
CA ILE A 177 -5.67 5.56 -7.41
C ILE A 177 -6.36 6.80 -8.01
N ILE A 178 -7.51 6.62 -8.66
CA ILE A 178 -8.30 7.72 -9.23
C ILE A 178 -8.96 8.48 -8.09
N SER A 179 -9.58 7.77 -7.14
CA SER A 179 -10.20 8.41 -5.97
C SER A 179 -9.19 9.21 -5.14
N GLU A 180 -7.99 8.67 -4.90
CA GLU A 180 -6.93 9.40 -4.20
C GLU A 180 -6.47 10.67 -4.96
N LEU A 181 -6.47 10.63 -6.30
CA LEU A 181 -6.15 11.77 -7.14
C LEU A 181 -7.27 12.83 -7.10
N GLU A 182 -8.53 12.41 -7.16
CA GLU A 182 -9.71 13.29 -7.05
C GLU A 182 -9.78 13.95 -5.67
N ASP A 183 -9.59 13.20 -4.58
CA ASP A 183 -9.54 13.72 -3.22
C ASP A 183 -8.44 14.79 -3.07
N TYR A 184 -7.28 14.56 -3.70
CA TYR A 184 -6.19 15.53 -3.69
C TYR A 184 -6.53 16.81 -4.48
N HIS A 185 -7.21 16.67 -5.62
CA HIS A 185 -7.70 17.81 -6.41
C HIS A 185 -8.72 18.64 -5.62
N ASP A 186 -9.72 17.99 -5.05
CA ASP A 186 -10.76 18.64 -4.22
C ASP A 186 -10.15 19.38 -3.03
N LEU A 187 -9.12 18.81 -2.39
CA LEU A 187 -8.37 19.45 -1.33
C LEU A 187 -7.67 20.74 -1.81
N VAL A 188 -7.00 20.68 -2.97
CA VAL A 188 -6.30 21.84 -3.53
C VAL A 188 -7.30 22.94 -3.92
N GLU A 189 -8.41 22.60 -4.55
CA GLU A 189 -9.47 23.54 -4.91
C GLU A 189 -10.11 24.17 -3.66
N SER A 190 -10.38 23.36 -2.64
CA SER A 190 -10.91 23.84 -1.35
C SER A 190 -9.98 24.86 -0.70
N ARG A 191 -8.66 24.61 -0.73
CA ARG A 191 -7.65 25.53 -0.21
C ARG A 191 -7.55 26.81 -1.03
N LYS A 192 -7.59 26.72 -2.38
CA LYS A 192 -7.65 27.90 -3.26
C LYS A 192 -8.90 28.74 -2.99
N TYR A 193 -10.06 28.11 -2.80
CA TYR A 193 -11.30 28.78 -2.44
C TYR A 193 -11.18 29.47 -1.08
N ALA A 194 -10.60 28.81 -0.08
CA ALA A 194 -10.40 29.37 1.25
C ALA A 194 -9.55 30.64 1.20
N ASP A 195 -8.42 30.61 0.49
CA ASP A 195 -7.54 31.77 0.36
C ASP A 195 -8.16 32.92 -0.43
N ASN A 196 -8.84 32.60 -1.54
CA ASN A 196 -9.28 33.64 -2.47
C ASN A 196 -10.65 34.21 -2.15
N ILE A 197 -11.51 33.44 -1.47
CA ILE A 197 -12.92 33.78 -1.23
C ILE A 197 -13.19 33.86 0.28
N LEU A 198 -12.99 32.79 1.05
CA LEU A 198 -13.32 32.78 2.48
C LEU A 198 -12.54 33.83 3.25
N ARG A 199 -11.23 33.93 3.02
CA ARG A 199 -10.37 34.92 3.67
C ARG A 199 -10.89 36.34 3.45
N LYS A 200 -11.23 36.69 2.20
CA LYS A 200 -11.79 38.02 1.87
C LYS A 200 -13.14 38.24 2.55
N HIS A 201 -13.98 37.21 2.59
CA HIS A 201 -15.27 37.27 3.26
C HIS A 201 -15.10 37.57 4.77
N PHE A 202 -14.25 36.80 5.46
CA PHE A 202 -14.01 36.97 6.89
C PHE A 202 -13.27 38.27 7.23
N ILE A 203 -12.36 38.76 6.38
CA ILE A 203 -11.74 40.09 6.59
C ILE A 203 -12.79 41.21 6.47
N LYS A 204 -13.77 41.07 5.57
CA LYS A 204 -14.86 42.04 5.40
C LYS A 204 -15.87 41.98 6.54
N SER A 205 -16.17 40.79 7.03
CA SER A 205 -17.12 40.52 8.10
C SER A 205 -16.48 39.60 9.13
N VAL A 206 -15.66 40.20 9.99
CA VAL A 206 -14.85 39.50 11.00
C VAL A 206 -15.75 38.73 11.96
N PRO A 207 -15.61 37.40 12.06
CA PRO A 207 -16.39 36.61 12.99
C PRO A 207 -16.08 36.96 14.45
N GLU A 208 -17.08 36.79 15.31
CA GLU A 208 -16.94 37.06 16.74
C GLU A 208 -15.82 36.21 17.36
N GLY A 209 -14.96 36.83 18.15
CA GLY A 209 -13.80 36.17 18.77
C GLY A 209 -12.50 36.23 17.96
N TYR A 210 -12.52 36.78 16.75
CA TYR A 210 -11.34 36.93 15.89
C TYR A 210 -11.02 38.39 15.56
N THR A 211 -9.77 38.68 15.25
CA THR A 211 -9.35 39.95 14.63
C THR A 211 -9.02 39.76 13.15
N LYS A 212 -8.96 40.86 12.39
CA LYS A 212 -8.52 40.81 10.98
C LYS A 212 -7.12 40.20 10.84
N THR A 213 -6.21 40.57 11.74
CA THR A 213 -4.84 40.07 11.76
C THR A 213 -4.78 38.56 12.00
N ASP A 214 -5.69 38.01 12.81
CA ASP A 214 -5.77 36.57 13.03
C ASP A 214 -6.19 35.87 11.73
N ILE A 215 -7.24 36.38 11.08
CA ILE A 215 -7.74 35.84 9.81
C ILE A 215 -6.71 35.95 8.69
N GLU A 216 -5.89 37.00 8.65
CA GLU A 216 -4.82 37.15 7.65
C GLU A 216 -3.71 36.10 7.81
N LYS A 217 -3.47 35.63 9.04
CA LYS A 217 -2.42 34.64 9.35
C LYS A 217 -2.89 33.19 9.29
N MET A 218 -4.20 32.96 9.33
CA MET A 218 -4.76 31.61 9.23
C MET A 218 -4.31 30.92 7.96
N THR A 219 -4.07 29.62 8.04
CA THR A 219 -3.91 28.74 6.88
C THR A 219 -5.24 28.52 6.16
N PRO A 220 -5.24 28.06 4.91
CA PRO A 220 -6.47 27.67 4.20
C PRO A 220 -7.31 26.66 4.99
N ASP A 221 -6.66 25.67 5.63
CA ASP A 221 -7.35 24.62 6.38
C ASP A 221 -8.05 25.20 7.62
N GLU A 222 -7.41 26.11 8.36
CA GLU A 222 -8.04 26.82 9.49
C GLU A 222 -9.24 27.68 9.05
N LEU A 223 -9.17 28.28 7.85
CA LEU A 223 -10.30 29.03 7.30
C LEU A 223 -11.48 28.13 6.92
N ILE A 224 -11.21 26.93 6.40
CA ILE A 224 -12.24 25.94 6.06
C ILE A 224 -12.93 25.45 7.33
N GLU A 225 -12.16 25.09 8.36
CA GLU A 225 -12.70 24.67 9.66
C GLU A 225 -13.56 25.77 10.29
N MET A 226 -13.08 27.02 10.23
CA MET A 226 -13.82 28.17 10.74
C MET A 226 -15.16 28.38 9.99
N ASP A 227 -15.16 28.25 8.66
CA ASP A 227 -16.40 28.35 7.87
C ASP A 227 -17.39 27.24 8.23
N ALA A 228 -16.92 25.98 8.31
CA ALA A 228 -17.74 24.85 8.72
C ALA A 228 -18.38 25.06 10.10
N TYR A 229 -17.61 25.54 11.08
CA TYR A 229 -18.11 25.85 12.42
C TYR A 229 -19.24 26.91 12.38
N PHE A 230 -19.05 28.00 11.63
CA PHE A 230 -20.05 29.06 11.56
C PHE A 230 -21.29 28.67 10.73
N GLN A 231 -21.16 27.78 9.75
CA GLN A 231 -22.31 27.22 9.04
C GLN A 231 -23.18 26.36 9.96
N ILE A 232 -22.57 25.49 10.78
CA ILE A 232 -23.29 24.67 11.76
C ILE A 232 -24.01 25.54 12.79
N LYS A 233 -23.31 26.52 13.38
CA LYS A 233 -23.89 27.45 14.36
C LYS A 233 -25.06 28.26 13.80
N ARG A 234 -25.05 28.59 12.50
CA ARG A 234 -26.16 29.26 11.80
C ARG A 234 -27.35 28.33 11.58
N ASN A 235 -27.12 27.04 11.34
CA ASN A 235 -28.18 26.06 11.16
C ASN A 235 -28.87 25.71 12.49
N ASP A 236 -28.13 25.69 13.60
CA ASP A 236 -28.69 25.44 14.94
C ASP A 236 -29.50 26.64 15.51
N ALA A 237 -29.33 27.84 14.92
CA ALA A 237 -30.03 29.06 15.31
C ALA A 237 -31.31 29.33 14.49
N ARG A 238 -31.68 28.43 13.56
CA ARG A 238 -32.91 28.47 12.75
C ARG A 238 -33.93 27.46 13.27
#